data_AF-A0A9D1KA03-F1
#
_entry.id   AF-A0A9D1KA03-F1
#
_cell.length_a   1.000
_cell.length_b   1.000
_cell.length_c   1.000
_cell.angle_alpha   90.00
_cell.angle_beta   90.00
_cell.angle_gamma   90.00
#
_symmetry.space_group_name_H-M   'P 1'
#
loop_
_entity.id
_entity.type
_entity.pdbx_description
1 polymer ?
#
loop_
_entity_poly.entity_id
_entity_poly.type
_entity_poly.pdbx_seq_one_letter_code
_entity_poly.pdbx_strand_id
1 'polypeptide(L)'
;AMFNKKFIPGLVGGCLLVNIFSGLPFDWLIGTGQTLIACLILYFIKNRYISLFLAALSCGVIIGVELHFFVNEPLWLAMGSVLLSELIILTIGYFIWKAALKNSAIQRLILE
;
A
#
# COMPACT_ATOMS: atom_id res chain seq x y z
N ALA A 1 4.78 -1.05 7.15
CA ALA A 1 4.40 -2.41 7.62
C ALA A 1 5.55 -3.41 7.62
N MET A 2 6.26 -3.58 6.50
CA MET A 2 7.27 -4.64 6.30
C MET A 2 8.47 -4.62 7.27
N PHE A 3 8.84 -3.45 7.79
CA PHE A 3 9.98 -3.24 8.69
C PHE A 3 9.59 -3.19 10.17
N ASN A 4 8.45 -2.57 10.50
CA ASN A 4 7.88 -2.56 11.84
C ASN A 4 6.34 -2.46 11.76
N LYS A 5 5.65 -3.23 12.60
CA LYS A 5 4.18 -3.21 12.75
C LYS A 5 3.66 -1.89 13.32
N LYS A 6 4.49 -1.17 14.09
CA LYS A 6 4.16 0.16 14.65
C LYS A 6 3.78 1.18 13.57
N PHE A 7 4.23 0.99 12.33
CA PHE A 7 3.88 1.87 11.20
C PHE A 7 2.51 1.60 10.58
N ILE A 8 1.87 0.47 10.86
CA ILE A 8 0.59 0.10 10.23
C ILE A 8 -0.53 1.10 10.61
N PRO A 9 -0.74 1.45 11.90
CA PRO A 9 -1.78 2.42 12.25
C PRO A 9 -1.57 3.79 11.62
N GLY A 10 -0.31 4.25 11.47
CA GLY A 10 0.00 5.51 10.80
C GLY A 10 -0.31 5.48 9.31
N LEU A 11 0.01 4.38 8.62
CA LEU A 11 -0.31 4.20 7.20
C LEU A 11 -1.82 4.14 6.96
N VAL A 12 -2.54 3.35 7.76
CA VAL A 12 -4.00 3.22 7.66
C VAL A 12 -4.68 4.53 8.01
N GLY A 13 -4.25 5.22 9.06
CA GLY A 13 -4.79 6.52 9.46
C GLY A 13 -4.56 7.61 8.41
N GLY A 14 -3.36 7.66 7.82
CA GLY A 14 -3.05 8.57 6.72
C GLY A 14 -3.91 8.32 5.48
N CYS A 15 -4.08 7.05 5.09
CA CYS A 15 -4.96 6.67 3.97
C CYS A 15 -6.42 7.05 4.25
N LEU A 16 -6.94 6.74 5.44
CA LEU A 16 -8.28 7.13 5.84
C LEU A 16 -8.50 8.64 5.71
N LEU A 17 -7.54 9.45 6.17
CA LEU A 17 -7.63 10.90 6.06
C LEU A 17 -7.71 11.35 4.59
N VAL A 18 -6.83 10.85 3.72
CA VAL A 18 -6.82 11.21 2.30
C VAL A 18 -8.13 10.80 1.61
N ASN A 19 -8.60 9.58 1.88
CA ASN A 19 -9.78 9.02 1.22
C ASN A 19 -11.10 9.62 1.73
N ILE A 20 -11.14 10.20 2.93
CA ILE A 20 -12.30 11.02 3.36
C ILE A 20 -12.45 12.27 2.47
N PHE A 21 -11.34 12.81 1.96
CA PHE A 21 -11.32 14.01 1.12
C PHE A 21 -11.27 13.73 -0.39
N SER A 22 -11.35 12.46 -0.82
CA SER A 22 -11.23 12.10 -2.23
C SER A 22 -12.46 12.45 -3.07
N GLY A 23 -13.62 12.65 -2.42
CA GLY A 23 -14.89 12.90 -3.09
C GLY A 23 -15.50 11.66 -3.78
N LEU A 24 -14.85 10.50 -3.68
CA LEU A 24 -15.36 9.23 -4.19
C LEU A 24 -16.26 8.55 -3.14
N PRO A 25 -17.43 8.02 -3.53
CA PRO A 25 -18.29 7.30 -2.60
C PRO A 25 -17.59 6.05 -2.06
N PHE A 26 -17.62 5.86 -0.75
CA PHE A 26 -17.08 4.68 -0.05
C PHE A 26 -15.55 4.44 -0.14
N ASP A 27 -14.78 5.33 -0.79
CA ASP A 27 -13.32 5.21 -0.90
C ASP A 27 -12.61 5.25 0.47
N TRP A 28 -13.14 6.03 1.42
CA TRP A 28 -12.66 6.02 2.81
C TRP A 28 -12.77 4.65 3.47
N LEU A 29 -13.66 3.77 3.02
CA LEU A 29 -13.81 2.42 3.52
C LEU A 29 -13.02 1.42 2.66
N ILE A 30 -13.21 1.46 1.34
CA ILE A 30 -12.61 0.49 0.41
C ILE A 30 -11.09 0.70 0.35
N GLY A 31 -10.62 1.92 0.12
CA GLY A 31 -9.19 2.21 0.06
C GLY A 31 -8.47 2.06 1.41
N THR A 32 -9.10 2.44 2.52
CA THR A 32 -8.54 2.18 3.86
C THR A 32 -8.48 0.68 4.18
N GLY A 33 -9.55 -0.06 3.84
CA GLY A 33 -9.61 -1.51 4.00
C GLY A 33 -8.56 -2.22 3.15
N GLN A 34 -8.39 -1.79 1.90
CA GLN A 34 -7.35 -2.27 1.01
C GLN A 34 -5.95 -1.98 1.57
N THR A 35 -5.70 -0.78 2.09
CA THR A 35 -4.43 -0.41 2.71
C THR A 35 -4.09 -1.31 3.90
N LEU A 36 -5.10 -1.66 4.71
CA LEU A 36 -4.92 -2.61 5.80
C LEU A 36 -4.54 -4.00 5.26
N ILE A 37 -5.23 -4.50 4.22
CA ILE A 37 -4.89 -5.78 3.57
C ILE A 37 -3.45 -5.76 3.04
N ALA A 38 -3.05 -4.73 2.31
CA ALA A 38 -1.68 -4.58 1.81
C ALA A 38 -0.66 -4.57 2.96
N CYS A 39 -0.95 -3.86 4.05
CA CYS A 39 -0.10 -3.85 5.25
C CYS A 39 0.03 -5.25 5.88
N LEU A 40 -1.06 -6.02 5.95
CA LEU A 40 -1.03 -7.39 6.47
C LEU A 40 -0.24 -8.33 5.57
N ILE A 41 -0.41 -8.23 4.24
CA ILE A 41 0.40 -8.98 3.26
C ILE A 41 1.89 -8.70 3.47
N LEU A 42 2.27 -7.42 3.53
CA LEU A 42 3.65 -6.99 3.75
C LEU A 42 4.22 -7.43 5.11
N TYR A 43 3.35 -7.63 6.10
CA TYR A 43 3.74 -8.05 7.45
C TYR A 43 3.91 -9.57 7.57
N PHE A 44 2.95 -10.36 7.08
CA PHE A 44 2.94 -11.82 7.26
C PHE A 44 3.83 -12.57 6.26
N ILE A 45 4.00 -12.05 5.04
CA ILE A 45 4.77 -12.73 4.01
C ILE A 45 6.26 -12.44 4.18
N LYS A 46 7.04 -13.50 4.47
CA LYS A 46 8.48 -13.40 4.73
C LYS A 46 9.30 -13.01 3.51
N ASN A 47 8.92 -13.50 2.32
CA ASN A 47 9.61 -13.13 1.08
C ASN A 47 9.20 -11.73 0.65
N ARG A 48 10.15 -10.79 0.72
CA ARG A 48 9.90 -9.36 0.48
C ARG A 48 9.42 -9.08 -0.95
N TYR A 49 9.97 -9.76 -1.95
CA TYR A 49 9.57 -9.54 -3.33
C TYR A 49 8.15 -10.04 -3.60
N ILE A 50 7.81 -11.21 -3.04
CA ILE A 50 6.46 -11.77 -3.14
C ILE A 50 5.46 -10.90 -2.37
N SER A 51 5.83 -10.39 -1.20
CA SER A 51 4.94 -9.55 -0.40
C SER A 51 4.63 -8.23 -1.08
N LEU A 52 5.63 -7.58 -1.70
CA LEU A 52 5.45 -6.36 -2.49
C LEU A 52 4.53 -6.62 -3.69
N PHE A 53 4.75 -7.74 -4.41
CA PHE A 53 3.91 -8.09 -5.56
C PHE A 53 2.47 -8.37 -5.17
N LEU A 54 2.24 -9.15 -4.11
CA LEU A 54 0.87 -9.47 -3.66
C LEU A 54 0.16 -8.24 -3.08
N ALA A 55 0.88 -7.35 -2.41
CA ALA A 55 0.31 -6.09 -1.93
C ALA A 55 -0.17 -5.23 -3.11
N ALA A 56 0.68 -5.05 -4.13
CA ALA A 56 0.31 -4.31 -5.33
C ALA A 56 -0.79 -4.98 -6.15
N LEU A 57 -0.78 -6.31 -6.24
CA LEU A 57 -1.84 -7.07 -6.89
C LEU A 57 -3.18 -6.87 -6.16
N SER A 58 -3.18 -6.90 -4.82
CA SER A 58 -4.39 -6.64 -4.04
C SER A 58 -4.93 -5.22 -4.26
N CYS A 59 -4.04 -4.23 -4.36
CA CYS A 59 -4.38 -2.84 -4.66
C CYS A 59 -5.00 -2.72 -6.05
N GLY A 60 -4.30 -3.23 -7.07
CA GLY A 60 -4.76 -3.20 -8.45
C GLY A 60 -6.14 -3.85 -8.63
N VAL A 61 -6.40 -4.98 -7.98
CA VAL A 61 -7.71 -5.65 -8.06
C VAL A 61 -8.79 -4.85 -7.33
N ILE A 62 -8.57 -4.52 -6.05
CA ILE A 62 -9.63 -3.92 -5.22
C ILE A 62 -9.93 -2.49 -5.68
N ILE A 63 -8.91 -1.65 -5.82
CA ILE A 63 -9.05 -0.24 -6.23
C ILE A 63 -9.37 -0.13 -7.72
N GLY A 64 -8.85 -1.03 -8.56
CA GLY A 64 -9.20 -1.06 -9.98
C GLY A 64 -10.68 -1.36 -10.21
N VAL A 65 -11.26 -2.27 -9.42
CA VAL A 65 -12.71 -2.54 -9.43
C VAL A 65 -13.49 -1.33 -8.94
N GLU A 66 -13.06 -0.70 -7.85
CA GLU A 66 -13.68 0.52 -7.34
C GLU A 66 -13.73 1.65 -8.37
N LEU A 67 -12.61 1.93 -9.04
CA LEU A 67 -12.52 2.94 -10.11
C LEU A 67 -13.45 2.61 -11.29
N HIS A 68 -13.56 1.33 -11.65
CA HIS A 68 -14.50 0.90 -12.69
C HIS A 68 -15.95 1.22 -12.30
N PHE A 69 -16.34 0.97 -11.04
CA PHE A 69 -17.72 1.19 -10.59
C PHE A 69 -18.06 2.67 -10.38
N PHE A 70 -17.18 3.45 -9.77
CA PHE A 70 -17.49 4.85 -9.39
C PHE A 70 -17.06 5.89 -10.42
N VAL A 71 -16.06 5.58 -11.24
CA VAL A 71 -15.48 6.51 -12.23
C VAL A 71 -15.73 6.03 -13.67
N ASN A 72 -16.31 4.84 -13.87
CA ASN A 72 -16.55 4.21 -15.18
C ASN A 72 -15.26 3.99 -16.02
N GLU A 73 -14.10 3.91 -15.36
CA GLU A 73 -12.83 3.58 -16.03
C GLU A 73 -12.84 2.13 -16.53
N PRO A 74 -12.29 1.80 -17.72
CA PRO A 74 -12.24 0.43 -18.20
C PRO A 74 -11.48 -0.48 -17.22
N LEU A 75 -12.14 -1.55 -16.77
CA LEU A 75 -11.67 -2.40 -15.66
C LEU A 75 -10.21 -2.84 -15.78
N TRP A 76 -9.81 -3.37 -16.94
CA TRP A 76 -8.46 -3.86 -17.16
C TRP A 76 -7.40 -2.74 -17.12
N LEU A 77 -7.75 -1.55 -17.60
CA LEU A 77 -6.88 -0.38 -17.55
C LEU A 77 -6.77 0.16 -16.12
N ALA A 78 -7.88 0.25 -15.39
CA ALA A 78 -7.89 0.64 -13.98
C ALA A 78 -7.04 -0.32 -13.14
N MET A 79 -7.27 -1.63 -13.25
CA MET A 79 -6.51 -2.63 -12.50
C MET A 79 -5.03 -2.63 -12.88
N GLY A 80 -4.71 -2.56 -14.17
CA GLY A 80 -3.34 -2.58 -14.65
C GLY A 80 -2.55 -1.34 -14.25
N SER A 81 -3.15 -0.15 -14.36
CA SER A 81 -2.51 1.12 -14.00
C SER A 81 -2.25 1.21 -12.50
N VAL A 82 -3.22 0.84 -11.66
CA VAL A 82 -3.05 0.86 -10.19
C VAL A 82 -2.04 -0.20 -9.74
N LEU A 83 -2.09 -1.41 -10.30
CA LEU A 83 -1.10 -2.46 -10.00
C LEU A 83 0.31 -1.99 -10.32
N LEU A 84 0.50 -1.39 -11.51
CA LEU A 84 1.80 -0.92 -11.96
C LEU A 84 2.33 0.22 -11.10
N SER A 85 1.50 1.21 -10.79
CA SER A 85 1.91 2.35 -9.95
C SER A 85 2.26 1.90 -8.53
N GLU A 86 1.46 1.02 -7.93
CA GLU A 86 1.71 0.50 -6.59
C GLU A 86 2.98 -0.35 -6.54
N LEU A 87 3.23 -1.20 -7.55
CA LEU A 87 4.49 -1.95 -7.67
C LEU A 87 5.70 -1.02 -7.71
N ILE A 88 5.63 0.05 -8.52
CA ILE A 88 6.72 1.01 -8.65
C ILE A 88 6.99 1.71 -7.31
N ILE A 89 5.96 2.25 -6.68
CA ILE A 89 6.07 3.00 -5.42
C ILE A 89 6.59 2.11 -4.30
N LEU A 90 6.03 0.90 -4.14
CA LEU A 90 6.45 -0.05 -3.11
C LEU A 90 7.91 -0.50 -3.33
N THR A 91 8.32 -0.71 -4.57
CA THR A 91 9.70 -1.10 -4.91
C THR A 91 10.67 0.03 -4.58
N ILE A 92 10.36 1.26 -4.99
CA ILE A 92 11.18 2.44 -4.66
C ILE A 92 11.27 2.62 -3.14
N GLY A 93 10.13 2.56 -2.44
CA GLY A 93 10.07 2.66 -0.99
C GLY A 93 10.90 1.59 -0.28
N TYR A 94 10.91 0.35 -0.79
CA TYR A 94 11.76 -0.72 -0.26
C TYR A 94 13.25 -0.38 -0.38
N PHE A 95 13.72 0.08 -1.53
CA PHE A 95 15.13 0.41 -1.73
C PHE A 95 15.57 1.62 -0.90
N ILE A 96 14.74 2.65 -0.79
CA ILE A 96 14.99 3.82 0.07
C ILE A 96 15.14 3.35 1.52
N TRP A 97 14.19 2.56 2.02
CA TRP A 97 14.25 2.04 3.39
C TRP A 97 15.45 1.13 3.63
N LYS A 98 15.78 0.27 2.66
CA LYS A 98 16.96 -0.60 2.73
C LYS A 98 18.26 0.21 2.81
N ALA A 99 18.35 1.34 2.10
CA ALA A 99 19.50 2.24 2.20
C ALA A 99 19.52 2.98 3.54
N ALA A 100 18.39 3.50 4.00
CA ALA A 100 18.26 4.23 5.27
C ALA A 100 18.64 3.36 6.49
N LEU A 101 18.24 2.08 6.49
CA LEU A 101 18.53 1.13 7.57
C LEU A 101 20.00 0.70 7.65
N LYS A 102 20.87 1.10 6.70
CA LYS A 102 22.33 0.92 6.86
C LYS A 102 22.91 1.82 7.95
N ASN A 103 22.22 2.91 8.30
CA ASN A 103 22.62 3.80 9.38
C ASN A 103 22.13 3.23 10.72
N SER A 104 23.05 2.93 11.63
CA SER A 104 22.76 2.31 12.93
C SER A 104 21.89 3.18 13.84
N ALA A 105 21.95 4.51 13.72
CA ALA A 105 21.08 5.42 14.47
C ALA A 105 19.62 5.31 14.00
N ILE A 106 19.41 5.30 12.67
CA ILE A 106 18.08 5.12 12.06
C ILE A 106 17.54 3.72 12.37
N GLN A 107 18.40 2.71 12.30
CA GLN A 107 18.03 1.34 12.60
C GLN A 107 17.53 1.17 14.04
N ARG A 108 18.19 1.79 15.03
CA ARG A 108 17.72 1.77 16.43
C ARG A 108 16.38 2.45 16.59
N LEU A 109 16.25 3.68 16.08
CA LEU A 109 15.03 4.49 16.24
C LEU A 109 13.76 3.84 15.64
N ILE A 110 13.94 2.94 14.68
CA ILE A 110 12.85 2.30 13.94
C ILE A 110 12.54 0.89 14.44
N LEU A 111 13.54 0.16 14.93
CA LEU A 111 13.37 -1.22 15.40
C LEU A 111 13.10 -1.30 16.91
N GLU A 112 13.47 -0.28 17.68
CA GLU A 112 13.09 -0.12 19.11
C GLU A 112 11.60 0.27 19.26
#